data_AF-A0A951QM47-F1
#
_entry.id   AF-A0A951QM47-F1
#
_cell.length_a   1.000
_cell.length_b   1.000
_cell.length_c   1.000
_cell.angle_alpha   90.00
_cell.angle_beta   90.00
_cell.angle_gamma   90.00
#
_symmetry.space_group_name_H-M   'P 1'
#
loop_
_entity.id
_entity.type
_entity.pdbx_description
1 polymer ?
#
loop_
_entity_poly.entity_id
_entity_poly.type
_entity_poly.pdbx_seq_one_letter_code
_entity_poly.pdbx_strand_id
1 'polypeptide(L)'
;MRTANLQQTNTSGYKFQGSSQELLEAQIIVNSWGSEGKIYNPTREYQLLLRELLICYKYRLDTNFAKMDRIAHQGIEQFKQRVYNIEVSGMKVGQWNRLLSSRNEDNIRKYLQDYLEITEETIDELLD
;
A
#
# COMPACT_ATOMS: atom_id res chain seq x y z
N MET A 1 13.81 9.98 -25.41
CA MET A 1 13.42 8.77 -24.64
C MET A 1 13.28 9.12 -23.16
N ARG A 2 12.06 9.16 -22.61
CA ARG A 2 11.80 9.33 -21.16
C ARG A 2 10.64 8.42 -20.76
N THR A 3 10.88 7.11 -20.76
CA THR A 3 9.85 6.10 -20.46
C THR A 3 10.23 5.21 -19.27
N ALA A 4 11.47 5.28 -18.79
CA ALA A 4 11.96 4.42 -17.71
C ALA A 4 11.29 4.71 -16.34
N ASN A 5 10.81 5.93 -16.11
CA ASN A 5 10.21 6.31 -14.83
C ASN A 5 8.79 5.77 -14.61
N LEU A 6 8.10 5.29 -15.64
CA LEU A 6 6.72 4.78 -15.54
C LEU A 6 6.64 3.26 -15.31
N GLN A 7 7.78 2.56 -15.26
CA GLN A 7 7.84 1.11 -15.08
C GLN A 7 7.83 0.70 -13.61
N GLN A 8 6.94 1.27 -12.81
CA GLN A 8 6.71 0.71 -11.48
C GLN A 8 5.92 -0.58 -11.64
N THR A 9 6.55 -1.70 -11.29
CA THR A 9 5.95 -3.03 -11.33
C THR A 9 5.39 -3.47 -9.99
N ASN A 10 5.53 -2.66 -8.93
CA ASN A 10 5.04 -3.01 -7.60
C ASN A 10 3.99 -2.05 -7.04
N THR A 11 2.94 -2.64 -6.49
CA THR A 11 1.80 -1.92 -5.88
C THR A 11 2.21 -1.19 -4.61
N SER A 12 3.16 -1.74 -3.84
CA SER A 12 3.60 -1.19 -2.55
C SER A 12 4.60 -0.05 -2.66
N GLY A 13 5.11 0.26 -3.85
CA GLY A 13 5.95 1.44 -4.06
C GLY A 13 7.43 1.31 -3.67
N TYR A 14 7.92 0.11 -3.34
CA TYR A 14 9.30 -0.11 -2.89
C TYR A 14 10.21 -0.69 -3.98
N LYS A 15 11.37 -0.08 -4.23
CA LYS A 15 12.39 -0.64 -5.11
C LYS A 15 13.45 -1.36 -4.28
N PHE A 16 13.72 -2.63 -4.56
CA PHE A 16 14.83 -3.37 -3.96
C PHE A 16 16.17 -2.66 -4.27
N GLN A 17 17.04 -2.56 -3.27
CA GLN A 17 18.35 -1.89 -3.34
C GLN A 17 19.48 -2.75 -2.76
N GLY A 18 19.21 -4.02 -2.46
CA GLY A 18 20.23 -5.00 -2.07
C GLY A 18 21.05 -5.48 -3.27
N SER A 19 22.04 -6.30 -2.97
CA SER A 19 22.88 -7.04 -3.90
C SER A 19 22.12 -8.16 -4.62
N SER A 20 22.72 -8.69 -5.68
CA SER A 20 22.17 -9.85 -6.40
C SER A 20 22.03 -11.09 -5.52
N GLN A 21 22.92 -11.25 -4.53
CA GLN A 21 22.88 -12.36 -3.60
C GLN A 21 21.67 -12.25 -2.66
N GLU A 22 21.46 -11.08 -2.07
CA GLU A 22 20.29 -10.78 -1.23
C GLU A 22 18.99 -10.94 -2.02
N LEU A 23 18.98 -10.61 -3.32
CA LEU A 23 17.81 -10.80 -4.17
C LEU A 23 17.47 -12.29 -4.37
N LEU A 24 18.48 -13.16 -4.51
CA LEU A 24 18.27 -14.60 -4.60
C LEU A 24 17.68 -15.16 -3.29
N GLU A 25 18.20 -14.70 -2.15
CA GLU A 25 17.69 -15.07 -0.82
C GLU A 25 16.24 -14.61 -0.62
N ALA A 26 15.94 -13.36 -0.98
CA ALA A 26 14.58 -12.83 -0.97
C ALA A 26 13.63 -13.68 -1.84
N GLN A 27 14.11 -14.15 -3.00
CA GLN A 27 13.31 -14.98 -3.90
C GLN A 27 13.00 -16.35 -3.30
N ILE A 28 13.91 -16.93 -2.52
CA ILE A 28 13.69 -18.18 -1.77
C ILE A 28 12.58 -17.98 -0.74
N ILE A 29 12.62 -16.88 0.02
CA ILE A 29 11.57 -16.52 0.99
C ILE A 29 10.20 -16.38 0.29
N VAL A 30 10.13 -15.60 -0.78
CA VAL A 30 8.85 -15.40 -1.51
C VAL A 30 8.32 -16.71 -2.10
N ASN A 31 9.20 -17.61 -2.54
CA ASN A 31 8.78 -18.91 -3.08
C ASN A 31 8.25 -19.85 -1.98
N SER A 32 8.59 -19.64 -0.71
CA SER A 32 8.06 -20.44 0.40
C SER A 32 6.62 -20.07 0.80
N TRP A 33 6.11 -18.92 0.32
CA TRP A 33 4.75 -18.44 0.60
C TRP A 33 3.65 -19.19 -0.16
N GLY A 34 4.01 -20.18 -0.99
CA GLY A 34 3.07 -21.00 -1.76
C GLY A 34 2.72 -20.43 -3.13
N SER A 35 1.80 -21.12 -3.83
CA SER A 35 1.43 -20.83 -5.22
C SER A 35 0.75 -19.47 -5.40
N GLU A 36 0.04 -18.99 -4.38
CA GLU A 36 -0.66 -17.70 -4.39
C GLU A 36 0.16 -16.57 -3.73
N GLY A 37 1.33 -16.85 -3.15
CA GLY A 37 2.11 -15.85 -2.39
C GLY A 37 2.58 -14.63 -3.20
N LYS A 38 2.57 -14.73 -4.53
CA LYS A 38 2.89 -13.61 -5.44
C LYS A 38 1.66 -12.79 -5.86
N ILE A 39 0.46 -13.25 -5.51
CA ILE A 39 -0.80 -12.55 -5.73
C ILE A 39 -1.02 -11.63 -4.52
N TYR A 40 -1.27 -10.35 -4.77
CA TYR A 40 -1.55 -9.40 -3.70
C TYR A 40 -2.83 -9.76 -2.95
N ASN A 41 -2.78 -9.69 -1.62
CA ASN A 41 -3.95 -9.86 -0.75
C ASN A 41 -3.95 -8.81 0.39
N PRO A 42 -5.06 -8.11 0.66
CA PRO A 42 -5.13 -7.17 1.78
C PRO A 42 -5.20 -7.83 3.18
N THR A 43 -5.20 -9.17 3.28
CA THR A 43 -5.28 -9.89 4.57
C THR A 43 -4.09 -9.62 5.50
N ARG A 44 -4.34 -9.71 6.81
CA ARG A 44 -3.31 -9.49 7.85
C ARG A 44 -2.11 -10.41 7.65
N GLU A 45 -2.35 -11.68 7.35
CA GLU A 45 -1.33 -12.70 7.16
C GLU A 45 -0.39 -12.33 6.00
N TYR A 46 -0.96 -11.89 4.88
CA TYR A 46 -0.17 -11.47 3.73
C TYR A 46 0.63 -10.19 4.02
N GLN A 47 0.03 -9.22 4.74
CA GLN A 47 0.75 -8.00 5.13
C GLN A 47 1.90 -8.27 6.11
N LEU A 48 1.81 -9.31 6.95
CA LEU A 48 2.91 -9.74 7.82
C LEU A 48 4.08 -10.31 7.01
N LEU A 49 3.81 -11.18 6.02
CA LEU A 49 4.84 -11.71 5.12
C LEU A 49 5.59 -10.59 4.38
N LEU A 50 4.84 -9.58 3.90
CA LEU A 50 5.45 -8.41 3.26
C LEU A 50 6.32 -7.61 4.23
N ARG A 51 5.89 -7.43 5.48
CA ARG A 51 6.68 -6.70 6.50
C ARG A 51 7.98 -7.42 6.82
N GLU A 52 7.94 -8.74 6.99
CA GLU A 52 9.15 -9.55 7.19
C GLU A 52 10.14 -9.34 6.04
N LEU A 53 9.66 -9.46 4.79
CA LEU A 53 10.50 -9.27 3.61
C LEU A 53 11.09 -7.85 3.51
N LEU A 54 10.32 -6.83 3.89
CA LEU A 54 10.75 -5.43 3.87
C LEU A 54 11.78 -5.09 4.95
N ILE A 55 11.78 -5.79 6.09
CA ILE A 55 12.75 -5.61 7.17
C ILE A 55 14.08 -6.30 6.84
N CYS A 56 14.03 -7.46 6.18
CA CYS A 56 15.21 -8.26 5.88
C CYS A 56 16.17 -7.62 4.86
N TYR A 57 15.68 -6.74 3.98
CA TYR A 57 16.48 -6.20 2.88
C TYR A 57 16.33 -4.70 2.70
N LYS A 58 17.28 -4.09 1.99
CA LYS A 58 17.24 -2.66 1.70
C LYS A 58 16.25 -2.35 0.58
N TYR A 59 15.31 -1.47 0.87
CA TYR A 59 14.39 -0.91 -0.12
C TYR A 59 14.45 0.61 -0.14
N ARG A 60 14.20 1.20 -1.32
CA ARG A 60 13.90 2.63 -1.46
C ARG A 60 12.41 2.78 -1.73
N LEU A 61 11.73 3.63 -0.98
CA LEU A 61 10.38 4.07 -1.32
C LEU A 61 10.47 4.91 -2.62
N ASP A 62 9.94 4.37 -3.70
CA ASP A 62 9.92 4.96 -5.04
C ASP A 62 8.48 5.14 -5.51
N THR A 63 7.66 5.83 -4.72
CA THR A 63 6.28 6.11 -5.13
C THR A 63 6.27 7.08 -6.32
N ASN A 64 5.93 6.58 -7.51
CA ASN A 64 5.67 7.44 -8.66
C ASN A 64 4.34 8.18 -8.53
N PHE A 65 3.53 7.90 -7.51
CA PHE A 65 2.26 8.59 -7.29
C PHE A 65 2.44 10.11 -7.24
N ALA A 66 3.43 10.58 -6.46
CA ALA A 66 3.79 12.01 -6.40
C ALA A 66 4.45 12.55 -7.69
N LYS A 67 4.89 11.67 -8.60
CA LYS A 67 5.46 12.04 -9.90
C LYS A 67 4.40 12.10 -11.01
N MET A 68 3.26 11.41 -10.85
CA MET A 68 2.17 11.43 -11.84
C MET A 68 1.61 12.85 -12.04
N ASP A 69 1.46 13.62 -10.95
CA ASP A 69 0.98 15.00 -11.00
C ASP A 69 1.90 15.93 -11.81
N ARG A 70 3.17 15.55 -12.01
CA ARG A 70 4.15 16.34 -12.77
C ARG A 70 4.10 16.07 -14.28
N ILE A 71 3.36 15.06 -14.73
CA ILE A 71 3.34 14.62 -16.14
C ILE A 71 2.21 15.32 -16.92
N ALA A 72 1.23 15.92 -16.24
CA ALA A 72 0.13 16.73 -16.82
C ALA A 72 -0.52 16.10 -18.08
N HIS A 73 -0.70 14.78 -18.09
CA HIS A 73 -1.20 14.02 -19.23
C HIS A 73 -2.64 13.59 -19.00
N GLN A 74 -3.54 13.91 -19.94
CA GLN A 74 -4.98 13.69 -19.81
C GLN A 74 -5.36 12.25 -19.47
N GLY A 75 -4.73 11.26 -20.11
CA GLY A 75 -5.01 9.84 -19.81
C GLY A 75 -4.61 9.43 -18.38
N ILE A 76 -3.58 10.07 -17.81
CA ILE A 76 -3.15 9.83 -16.42
C ILE A 76 -4.16 10.49 -15.46
N GLU A 77 -4.66 11.69 -15.78
CA GLU A 77 -5.73 12.32 -15.01
C GLU A 77 -7.02 11.50 -15.01
N GLN A 78 -7.43 10.99 -16.17
CA GLN A 78 -8.59 10.10 -16.29
C GLN A 78 -8.42 8.82 -15.48
N PHE A 79 -7.23 8.22 -15.53
CA PHE A 79 -6.90 7.05 -14.72
C PHE A 79 -6.99 7.35 -13.22
N LYS A 80 -6.40 8.48 -12.75
CA LYS A 80 -6.49 8.91 -11.35
C LYS A 80 -7.95 9.09 -10.91
N GLN A 81 -8.76 9.77 -11.73
CA GLN A 81 -10.19 9.94 -11.46
C GLN A 81 -10.91 8.60 -11.37
N ARG A 82 -10.62 7.65 -12.26
CA ARG A 82 -11.21 6.31 -12.20
C ARG A 82 -10.86 5.62 -10.87
N VAL A 83 -9.59 5.61 -10.48
CA VAL A 83 -9.13 5.00 -9.22
C VAL A 83 -9.76 5.68 -8.01
N TYR A 84 -9.78 7.02 -7.98
CA TYR A 84 -10.38 7.78 -6.88
C TYR A 84 -11.87 7.55 -6.73
N ASN A 85 -12.55 7.09 -7.78
CA ASN A 85 -13.97 6.77 -7.77
C ASN A 85 -14.28 5.31 -7.44
N ILE A 86 -13.28 4.43 -7.30
CA ILE A 86 -13.49 3.06 -6.84
C ILE A 86 -13.97 3.10 -5.39
N GLU A 87 -15.01 2.33 -5.09
CA GLU A 87 -15.54 2.18 -3.75
C GLU A 87 -14.81 1.06 -3.00
N VAL A 88 -14.39 1.34 -1.78
CA VAL A 88 -13.74 0.42 -0.85
C VAL A 88 -14.37 0.64 0.51
N SER A 89 -14.96 -0.39 1.08
CA SER A 89 -15.66 -0.34 2.38
C SER A 89 -16.66 0.83 2.46
N GLY A 90 -17.58 0.91 1.50
CA GLY A 90 -18.67 1.90 1.49
C GLY A 90 -18.26 3.34 1.15
N MET A 91 -16.99 3.63 0.90
CA MET A 91 -16.53 4.96 0.49
C MET A 91 -15.58 4.91 -0.70
N LYS A 92 -15.56 5.99 -1.48
CA LYS A 92 -14.60 6.12 -2.58
C LYS A 92 -13.17 6.27 -2.05
N VAL A 93 -12.19 5.69 -2.75
CA VAL A 93 -10.76 5.86 -2.44
C VAL A 93 -10.37 7.34 -2.29
N GLY A 94 -10.92 8.22 -3.12
CA GLY A 94 -10.67 9.67 -3.01
C GLY A 94 -11.24 10.31 -1.74
N GLN A 95 -12.35 9.79 -1.20
CA GLN A 95 -12.92 10.24 0.08
C GLN A 95 -12.06 9.77 1.25
N TRP A 96 -11.65 8.49 1.23
CA TRP A 96 -10.69 7.95 2.20
C TRP A 96 -9.39 8.75 2.23
N ASN A 97 -8.81 9.03 1.05
CA ASN A 97 -7.57 9.81 0.96
C ASN A 97 -7.72 11.20 1.59
N ARG A 98 -8.84 11.88 1.34
CA ARG A 98 -9.12 13.21 1.92
C ARG A 98 -9.28 13.15 3.44
N LEU A 99 -10.00 12.14 3.94
CA LEU A 99 -10.23 11.94 5.37
C LEU A 99 -8.91 11.68 6.10
N LEU A 100 -8.12 10.70 5.63
CA LEU A 100 -6.87 10.28 6.27
C LEU A 100 -5.75 11.32 6.16
N SER A 101 -5.80 12.19 5.14
CA SER A 101 -4.89 13.34 5.03
C SER A 101 -5.31 14.53 5.89
N SER A 102 -6.48 14.48 6.53
CA SER A 102 -6.96 15.55 7.41
C SER A 102 -6.28 15.49 8.77
N ARG A 103 -6.26 16.62 9.50
CA ARG A 103 -5.78 16.67 10.90
C ARG A 103 -6.90 16.44 11.92
N ASN A 104 -8.09 16.03 11.48
CA ASN A 104 -9.24 15.85 12.36
C ASN A 104 -9.34 14.38 12.77
N GLU A 105 -8.66 14.05 13.86
CA GLU A 105 -8.60 12.69 14.41
C GLU A 105 -9.98 12.16 14.81
N ASP A 106 -10.88 13.01 15.32
CA ASP A 106 -12.24 12.59 15.70
C ASP A 106 -13.06 12.12 14.50
N ASN A 107 -12.97 12.84 13.38
CA ASN A 107 -13.59 12.41 12.13
C ASN A 107 -12.95 11.13 11.59
N ILE A 108 -11.62 11.00 11.68
CA ILE A 108 -10.93 9.78 11.25
C ILE A 108 -11.44 8.60 12.08
N ARG A 109 -11.43 8.72 13.41
CA ARG A 109 -11.91 7.68 14.34
C ARG A 109 -13.34 7.27 14.03
N LYS A 110 -14.25 8.24 13.92
CA LYS A 110 -15.66 7.98 13.61
C LYS A 110 -15.82 7.18 12.32
N TYR A 111 -15.16 7.59 11.24
CA TYR A 111 -15.32 6.93 9.95
C TYR A 111 -14.64 5.55 9.90
N LEU A 112 -13.51 5.37 10.59
CA LEU A 112 -12.91 4.04 10.75
C LEU A 112 -13.84 3.10 11.52
N GLN A 113 -14.51 3.59 12.56
CA GLN A 113 -15.52 2.81 13.28
C GLN A 113 -16.74 2.50 12.40
N ASP A 114 -17.32 3.51 11.75
CA ASP A 114 -18.58 3.37 10.99
C ASP A 114 -18.44 2.45 9.76
N TYR A 115 -17.29 2.47 9.08
CA TYR A 115 -17.11 1.76 7.79
C TYR A 115 -16.18 0.55 7.85
N LEU A 116 -15.32 0.46 8.86
CA LEU A 116 -14.35 -0.63 9.01
C LEU A 116 -14.46 -1.36 10.34
N GLU A 117 -15.36 -0.94 11.23
CA GLU A 117 -15.55 -1.52 12.58
C GLU A 117 -14.25 -1.46 13.40
N ILE A 118 -13.37 -0.50 13.11
CA ILE A 118 -12.12 -0.30 13.84
C ILE A 118 -12.38 0.63 15.01
N THR A 119 -12.23 0.11 16.23
CA THR A 119 -12.28 0.86 17.48
C THR A 119 -10.90 0.91 18.14
N GLU A 120 -10.63 1.97 18.90
CA GLU A 120 -9.46 2.01 19.78
C GLU A 120 -9.77 1.10 20.98
N GLU A 121 -9.06 -0.02 21.11
CA GLU A 121 -9.07 -0.83 22.32
C GLU A 121 -7.93 -0.37 23.24
N THR A 122 -8.25 -0.20 24.52
CA THR A 122 -7.22 0.02 25.54
C THR A 122 -6.53 -1.32 25.79
N ILE A 123 -5.19 -1.38 25.82
CA ILE A 123 -4.43 -2.63 26.03
C ILE A 123 -4.90 -3.38 27.29
N ASP A 124 -5.44 -2.66 28.28
CA ASP A 124 -5.99 -3.23 29.51
C ASP A 124 -7.25 -4.09 29.29
N GLU A 125 -8.03 -3.90 28.23
CA GLU A 125 -9.24 -4.69 27.93
C GLU A 125 -8.94 -6.00 27.18
N LEU A 126 -7.72 -6.16 26.67
CA LEU A 126 -7.26 -7.37 25.96
C LEU A 126 -6.53 -8.38 26.87
N LEU A 127 -6.32 -8.03 28.13
CA LEU A 127 -5.55 -8.82 29.11
C LEU A 127 -6.37 -9.36 30.29
N ASP A 128 -7.68 -9.11 30.32
CA ASP A 128 -8.67 -9.76 31.20
C ASP A 128 -9.45 -10.87 30.48
#